data_AF-A0A8T3ZHL0-F1
#
_entry.id   AF-A0A8T3ZHL0-F1
#
_cell.length_a   1.000
_cell.length_b   1.000
_cell.length_c   1.000
_cell.angle_alpha   90.00
_cell.angle_beta   90.00
_cell.angle_gamma   90.00
#
_symmetry.space_group_name_H-M   'P 1'
#
loop_
_entity.id
_entity.type
_entity.pdbx_description
1 polymer ?
#
loop_
_entity_poly.entity_id
_entity_poly.type
_entity_poly.pdbx_seq_one_letter_code
_entity_poly.pdbx_strand_id
1 'polypeptide(L)'
;MEELNNKVRYIANNGGREQVTIAKGIVSFASGSIKLFIETGGTYYAEDVWIPLSNGDCNLAGTWGVDPPEALCVKSGKIGSSYQTTYELRYRVLGAGSKQYQISLEGPMASGGEGNTIIIENTGSSIEGNLIKTHISIKIL
;
A
#
# COMPACT_ATOMS: atom_id res chain seq x y z
N MET A 1 -5.57 7.22 -1.20
CA MET A 1 -4.45 6.27 -0.99
C MET A 1 -3.46 6.79 0.04
N GLU A 2 -3.09 8.07 0.00
CA GLU A 2 -2.19 8.68 0.98
C GLU A 2 -2.71 8.58 2.43
N GLU A 3 -3.99 8.87 2.68
CA GLU A 3 -4.58 8.72 4.01
C GLU A 3 -4.45 7.28 4.55
N LEU A 4 -4.70 6.28 3.69
CA LEU A 4 -4.56 4.87 4.03
C LEU A 4 -3.11 4.53 4.40
N ASN A 5 -2.14 4.98 3.60
CA ASN A 5 -0.71 4.85 3.88
C ASN A 5 -0.35 5.50 5.23
N ASN A 6 -0.82 6.71 5.49
CA ASN A 6 -0.58 7.41 6.75
C ASN A 6 -1.07 6.62 7.96
N LYS A 7 -2.30 6.07 7.90
CA LYS A 7 -2.85 5.26 8.99
C LYS A 7 -2.12 3.94 9.16
N VAL A 8 -1.74 3.24 8.08
CA VAL A 8 -0.90 2.04 8.19
C VAL A 8 0.43 2.33 8.87
N ARG A 9 1.14 3.38 8.45
CA ARG A 9 2.42 3.77 9.08
C ARG A 9 2.26 4.18 10.53
N TYR A 10 1.17 4.89 10.85
CA TYR A 10 0.86 5.26 12.22
C TYR A 10 0.66 4.01 13.09
N ILE A 11 -0.19 3.07 12.65
CA ILE A 11 -0.47 1.83 13.37
C ILE A 11 0.75 0.90 13.45
N ALA A 12 1.62 0.88 12.44
CA ALA A 12 2.87 0.13 12.49
C ALA A 12 3.80 0.64 13.59
N ASN A 13 3.89 1.96 13.79
CA ASN A 13 4.77 2.56 14.80
C ASN A 13 4.16 2.58 16.21
N ASN A 14 2.84 2.75 16.33
CA ASN A 14 2.18 3.01 17.61
C ASN A 14 1.31 1.85 18.11
N GLY A 15 1.11 0.81 17.29
CA GLY A 15 0.15 -0.25 17.57
C GLY A 15 -1.31 0.21 17.39
N GLY A 16 -2.25 -0.64 17.78
CA GLY A 16 -3.68 -0.33 17.79
C GLY A 16 -4.42 -0.66 16.50
N ARG A 17 -5.56 0.02 16.30
CA ARG A 17 -6.51 -0.23 15.20
C ARG A 17 -7.10 1.07 14.67
N GLU A 18 -7.20 1.16 13.35
CA GLU A 18 -7.74 2.30 12.62
C GLU A 18 -8.71 1.86 11.52
N GLN A 19 -9.49 2.81 11.02
CA GLN A 19 -10.42 2.58 9.90
C GLN A 19 -10.35 3.70 8.87
N VAL A 20 -10.59 3.33 7.61
CA VAL A 20 -10.67 4.25 6.46
C VAL A 20 -11.87 3.88 5.61
N THR A 21 -12.70 4.85 5.26
CA THR A 21 -13.78 4.66 4.30
C THR A 21 -13.26 4.85 2.87
N ILE A 22 -13.66 3.97 1.97
CA ILE A 22 -13.31 4.09 0.55
C ILE A 22 -14.15 5.21 -0.06
N ALA A 23 -13.50 6.34 -0.31
CA ALA A 23 -14.16 7.54 -0.82
C ALA A 23 -14.57 7.44 -2.30
N LYS A 24 -13.84 6.65 -3.11
CA LYS A 24 -14.11 6.45 -4.53
C LYS A 24 -13.35 5.24 -5.06
N GLY A 25 -13.91 4.61 -6.10
CA GLY A 25 -13.25 3.55 -6.84
C GLY A 25 -13.37 2.19 -6.16
N ILE A 26 -12.57 1.24 -6.63
CA ILE A 26 -12.53 -0.12 -6.08
C ILE A 26 -11.18 -0.30 -5.41
N VAL A 27 -11.16 -0.67 -4.13
CA VAL A 27 -9.95 -1.11 -3.43
C VAL A 27 -9.90 -2.62 -3.40
N SER A 28 -8.73 -3.19 -3.67
CA SER A 28 -8.45 -4.61 -3.54
C SER A 28 -7.22 -4.82 -2.67
N PHE A 29 -7.28 -5.80 -1.78
CA PHE A 29 -6.12 -6.31 -1.07
C PHE A 29 -5.80 -7.72 -1.53
N ALA A 30 -4.55 -7.93 -1.96
CA ALA A 30 -4.05 -9.25 -2.33
C ALA A 30 -2.52 -9.29 -2.25
N SER A 31 -1.95 -10.41 -1.78
CA SER A 31 -0.50 -10.67 -1.79
C SER A 31 0.36 -9.55 -1.21
N GLY A 32 -0.05 -8.97 -0.07
CA GLY A 32 0.69 -7.90 0.61
C GLY A 32 0.68 -6.56 -0.13
N SER A 33 -0.27 -6.35 -1.05
CA SER A 33 -0.46 -5.14 -1.83
C SER A 33 -1.90 -4.63 -1.71
N ILE A 34 -2.05 -3.32 -1.55
CA ILE A 34 -3.36 -2.65 -1.62
C ILE A 34 -3.41 -1.89 -2.94
N LYS A 35 -4.41 -2.20 -3.76
CA LYS A 35 -4.65 -1.56 -5.06
C LYS A 35 -5.93 -0.75 -5.02
N LEU A 36 -5.91 0.44 -5.60
CA LEU A 36 -7.09 1.27 -5.84
C LEU A 36 -7.25 1.51 -7.34
N PHE A 37 -8.41 1.14 -7.86
CA PHE A 37 -8.80 1.31 -9.25
C PHE A 37 -9.78 2.48 -9.37
N ILE A 38 -9.45 3.47 -10.19
CA ILE A 38 -10.32 4.60 -10.51
C ILE A 38 -10.45 4.71 -12.01
N GLU A 39 -11.68 4.69 -12.50
CA GLU A 39 -11.98 5.00 -13.91
C GLU A 39 -12.14 6.51 -14.09
N THR A 40 -11.46 7.06 -15.10
CA THR A 40 -11.53 8.48 -15.45
C THR A 40 -11.62 8.66 -16.96
N GLY A 41 -12.30 9.73 -17.40
CA GLY A 41 -12.48 10.05 -18.81
C GLY A 41 -11.37 10.87 -19.46
N GLY A 42 -10.37 11.38 -18.70
CA GLY A 42 -9.47 12.42 -19.24
C GLY A 42 -8.08 12.57 -18.63
N THR A 43 -7.65 11.72 -17.69
CA THR A 43 -6.32 11.82 -17.09
C THR A 43 -5.51 10.54 -17.30
N TYR A 44 -4.32 10.72 -17.86
CA TYR A 44 -3.38 9.67 -18.21
C TYR A 44 -2.05 9.96 -17.51
N TYR A 45 -1.54 8.99 -16.74
CA TYR A 45 -0.24 9.12 -16.06
C TYR A 45 0.90 8.52 -16.90
N ALA A 46 0.75 7.27 -17.35
CA ALA A 46 1.55 6.59 -18.38
C ALA A 46 0.90 5.24 -18.72
N GLU A 47 1.02 4.77 -19.96
CA GLU A 47 0.47 3.51 -20.45
C GLU A 47 1.33 2.36 -19.93
N ASP A 48 0.72 1.51 -19.11
CA ASP A 48 1.28 0.24 -18.66
C ASP A 48 2.64 0.27 -17.94
N VAL A 49 3.12 1.46 -17.56
CA VAL A 49 4.34 1.66 -16.77
C VAL A 49 3.98 2.17 -15.37
N TRP A 50 4.57 1.55 -14.35
CA TRP A 50 4.45 2.01 -12.96
C TRP A 50 5.33 3.23 -12.71
N ILE A 51 4.73 4.30 -12.22
CA ILE A 51 5.39 5.55 -11.84
C ILE A 51 5.29 5.73 -10.33
N PRO A 52 6.39 6.03 -9.62
CA PRO A 52 6.33 6.33 -8.19
C PRO A 52 5.63 7.68 -7.94
N LEU A 53 4.76 7.72 -6.93
CA LEU A 53 4.09 8.95 -6.46
C LEU A 53 4.71 9.54 -5.18
N SER A 54 5.63 8.81 -4.56
CA SER A 54 6.36 9.21 -3.35
C SER A 54 7.83 9.45 -3.69
N ASN A 55 8.57 10.12 -2.80
CA ASN A 55 10.02 10.31 -2.96
C ASN A 55 10.72 8.94 -2.94
N GLY A 56 10.97 8.39 -4.13
CA GLY A 56 11.55 7.06 -4.29
C GLY A 56 11.19 6.46 -5.65
N ASP A 57 11.21 5.14 -5.72
CA ASP A 57 10.89 4.33 -6.89
C ASP A 57 9.77 3.30 -6.59
N CYS A 58 9.51 2.39 -7.52
CA CYS A 58 8.61 1.26 -7.30
C CYS A 58 9.31 0.00 -6.78
N ASN A 59 10.57 0.11 -6.35
CA ASN A 59 11.33 -1.00 -5.80
C ASN A 59 10.91 -1.28 -4.36
N LEU A 60 11.01 -2.56 -3.97
CA LEU A 60 10.64 -3.04 -2.64
C LEU A 60 11.84 -3.16 -1.70
N ALA A 61 12.99 -2.64 -2.11
CA ALA A 61 14.18 -2.53 -1.27
C ALA A 61 14.47 -1.05 -1.04
N GLY A 62 15.05 -0.74 0.12
CA GLY A 62 15.49 0.60 0.46
C GLY A 62 16.43 0.61 1.66
N THR A 63 16.82 1.81 2.07
CA THR A 63 17.71 2.09 3.18
C THR A 63 16.95 2.80 4.28
N TRP A 64 17.05 2.28 5.50
CA TRP A 64 16.40 2.85 6.67
C TRP A 64 16.91 4.27 6.95
N GLY A 65 15.98 5.20 7.20
CA GLY A 65 16.30 6.60 7.47
C GLY A 65 16.63 7.42 6.22
N VAL A 66 16.61 6.81 5.04
CA VAL A 66 16.81 7.48 3.75
C VAL A 66 15.56 7.36 2.89
N ASP A 67 15.12 6.12 2.63
CA ASP A 67 13.96 5.83 1.80
C ASP A 67 12.68 5.77 2.64
N PRO A 68 11.53 6.22 2.08
CA PRO A 68 10.25 6.00 2.74
C PRO A 68 9.95 4.50 2.82
N PRO A 69 9.26 4.04 3.89
CA PRO A 69 8.90 2.63 4.02
C PRO A 69 7.90 2.17 2.97
N GLU A 70 7.08 3.07 2.43
CA GLU A 70 6.14 2.75 1.36
C GLU A 70 6.77 2.77 -0.04
N ALA A 71 6.20 1.96 -0.94
CA ALA A 71 6.29 2.12 -2.37
C ALA A 71 4.87 2.37 -2.88
N LEU A 72 4.54 3.64 -3.12
CA LEU A 72 3.28 4.07 -3.70
C LEU A 72 3.46 4.36 -5.18
N CYS A 73 2.86 3.53 -6.03
CA CYS A 73 3.02 3.58 -7.48
C CYS A 73 1.68 3.76 -8.18
N VAL A 74 1.71 4.36 -9.37
CA VAL A 74 0.54 4.54 -10.22
C VAL A 74 0.83 4.04 -11.63
N LYS A 75 -0.17 3.46 -12.28
CA LYS A 75 -0.17 3.23 -13.71
C LYS A 75 -1.55 3.54 -14.29
N SER A 76 -1.61 3.85 -15.58
CA SER A 76 -2.87 3.98 -16.29
C SER A 76 -2.91 3.04 -17.49
N GLY A 77 -4.08 2.48 -17.76
CA GLY A 77 -4.34 1.67 -18.94
C GLY A 77 -5.63 2.12 -19.61
N LYS A 78 -5.68 2.08 -20.94
CA LYS A 78 -6.90 2.39 -21.68
C LYS A 78 -7.89 1.22 -21.58
N ILE A 79 -9.15 1.51 -21.28
CA ILE A 79 -10.24 0.54 -21.25
C ILE A 79 -11.40 1.11 -22.07
N GLY A 80 -11.54 0.64 -23.31
CA GLY A 80 -12.54 1.17 -24.25
C GLY A 80 -12.31 2.65 -24.56
N SER A 81 -13.29 3.50 -24.22
CA SER A 81 -13.20 4.97 -24.37
C SER A 81 -12.70 5.69 -23.12
N SER A 82 -12.40 4.95 -22.04
CA SER A 82 -11.97 5.50 -20.74
C SER A 82 -10.55 5.06 -20.40
N TYR A 83 -10.02 5.58 -19.29
CA TYR A 83 -8.78 5.13 -18.68
C TYR A 83 -9.04 4.60 -17.28
N GLN A 84 -8.43 3.46 -16.95
CA GLN A 84 -8.34 3.00 -15.58
C GLN A 84 -6.99 3.38 -15.02
N THR A 85 -7.00 4.15 -13.94
CA THR A 85 -5.81 4.44 -13.14
C THR A 85 -5.76 3.49 -11.97
N THR A 86 -4.65 2.77 -11.85
CA THR A 86 -4.39 1.86 -10.73
C THR A 86 -3.31 2.47 -9.84
N TYR A 87 -3.64 2.70 -8.58
CA TYR A 87 -2.68 3.01 -7.53
C TYR A 87 -2.34 1.72 -6.79
N GLU A 88 -1.06 1.46 -6.54
CA GLU A 88 -0.59 0.32 -5.77
C GLU A 88 0.24 0.82 -4.59
N LEU A 89 -0.14 0.38 -3.39
CA LEU A 89 0.59 0.62 -2.14
C LEU A 89 1.21 -0.70 -1.67
N ARG A 90 2.53 -0.68 -1.52
CA ARG A 90 3.33 -1.77 -0.95
C ARG A 90 4.32 -1.19 0.06
N TYR A 91 4.99 -2.06 0.80
CA TYR A 91 6.00 -1.67 1.78
C TYR A 91 7.33 -2.35 1.51
N ARG A 92 8.40 -1.55 1.58
CA ARG A 92 9.77 -1.95 1.32
C ARG A 92 10.36 -2.74 2.48
N VAL A 93 11.38 -3.51 2.15
CA VAL A 93 12.38 -3.98 3.11
C VAL A 93 13.48 -2.91 3.19
N LEU A 94 13.63 -2.30 4.36
CA LEU A 94 14.60 -1.25 4.63
C LEU A 94 15.82 -1.80 5.37
N GLY A 95 17.00 -1.68 4.76
CA GLY A 95 18.27 -2.09 5.36
C GLY A 95 18.79 -1.07 6.38
N ALA A 96 19.28 -1.56 7.52
CA ALA A 96 19.80 -0.78 8.63
C ALA A 96 21.02 -1.48 9.25
N GLY A 97 22.19 -1.35 8.61
CA GLY A 97 23.40 -2.03 9.03
C GLY A 97 23.23 -3.56 8.96
N SER A 98 23.28 -4.24 10.11
CA SER A 98 23.09 -5.69 10.19
C SER A 98 21.63 -6.14 10.20
N LYS A 99 20.68 -5.22 10.37
CA LYS A 99 19.24 -5.51 10.46
C LYS A 99 18.48 -5.03 9.23
N GLN A 100 17.30 -5.59 9.02
CA GLN A 100 16.32 -5.13 8.05
C GLN A 100 14.97 -4.92 8.72
N TYR A 101 14.16 -4.00 8.21
CA TYR A 101 12.83 -3.70 8.74
C TYR A 101 11.81 -3.67 7.62
N GLN A 102 10.61 -4.17 7.89
CA GLN A 102 9.50 -4.17 6.94
C GLN A 102 8.16 -4.03 7.65
N ILE A 103 7.24 -3.27 7.04
CA ILE A 103 5.82 -3.35 7.34
C ILE A 103 5.22 -4.45 6.45
N SER A 104 4.69 -5.50 7.06
CA SER A 104 4.05 -6.64 6.37
C SER A 104 2.54 -6.44 6.37
N LEU A 105 1.92 -6.36 5.20
CA LEU A 105 0.47 -6.30 5.07
C LEU A 105 -0.10 -7.71 4.97
N GLU A 106 -1.07 -8.04 5.81
CA GLU A 106 -1.63 -9.38 5.94
C GLU A 106 -3.16 -9.35 5.94
N GLY A 107 -3.80 -10.44 5.51
CA GLY A 107 -5.26 -10.53 5.51
C GLY A 107 -5.82 -11.40 4.38
N PRO A 108 -7.13 -11.64 4.38
CA PRO A 108 -7.78 -12.36 3.29
C PRO A 108 -7.80 -11.51 2.02
N MET A 109 -7.75 -12.15 0.86
CA MET A 109 -8.01 -11.46 -0.40
C MET A 109 -9.42 -10.88 -0.37
N ALA A 110 -9.55 -9.59 -0.66
CA ALA A 110 -10.82 -8.90 -0.61
C ALA A 110 -10.84 -7.72 -1.60
N SER A 111 -12.04 -7.29 -1.95
CA SER A 111 -12.27 -6.05 -2.68
C SER A 111 -13.52 -5.35 -2.17
N GLY A 112 -13.50 -4.02 -2.13
CA GLY A 112 -14.62 -3.18 -1.74
C GLY A 112 -14.67 -1.93 -2.60
N GLY A 113 -15.87 -1.40 -2.80
CA GLY A 113 -16.12 -0.18 -3.56
C GLY A 113 -16.28 1.04 -2.67
N GLU A 114 -16.85 2.09 -3.25
CA GLU A 114 -17.23 3.29 -2.52
C GLU A 114 -18.16 2.97 -1.34
N GLY A 115 -17.89 3.57 -0.18
CA GLY A 115 -18.64 3.36 1.06
C GLY A 115 -18.21 2.15 1.90
N ASN A 116 -17.49 1.17 1.33
CA ASN A 116 -16.87 0.09 2.09
C ASN A 116 -15.80 0.63 3.05
N THR A 117 -15.53 -0.10 4.13
CA THR A 117 -14.58 0.30 5.17
C THR A 117 -13.37 -0.64 5.18
N ILE A 118 -12.18 -0.06 5.18
CA ILE A 118 -10.92 -0.76 5.39
C ILE A 118 -10.57 -0.66 6.87
N ILE A 119 -10.44 -1.80 7.54
CA ILE A 119 -9.89 -1.91 8.89
C ILE A 119 -8.41 -2.21 8.80
N ILE A 120 -7.63 -1.51 9.60
CA ILE A 120 -6.17 -1.60 9.71
C ILE A 120 -5.83 -1.90 11.17
N GLU A 121 -5.06 -2.95 11.43
CA GLU A 121 -4.77 -3.39 12.80
C GLU A 121 -3.33 -3.88 12.92
N ASN A 122 -2.61 -3.43 13.95
CA ASN A 122 -1.29 -3.99 14.26
C ASN A 122 -1.47 -5.33 14.96
N THR A 123 -0.95 -6.40 14.36
CA THR A 123 -1.05 -7.77 14.88
C THR A 123 0.25 -8.26 15.51
N GLY A 124 1.20 -7.36 15.75
CA GLY A 124 2.48 -7.62 16.40
C GLY A 124 3.65 -7.60 15.42
N SER A 125 4.76 -8.20 15.85
CA SER A 125 5.99 -8.26 15.06
C SER A 125 6.59 -9.65 15.10
N SER A 126 7.36 -10.01 14.06
CA SER A 126 8.19 -11.21 14.05
C SER A 126 9.61 -10.91 13.58
N ILE A 127 10.52 -11.81 13.91
CA ILE A 127 11.93 -11.75 13.51
C ILE A 127 12.24 -13.01 12.70
N GLU A 128 12.73 -12.82 11.48
CA GLU A 128 13.16 -13.88 10.57
C GLU A 128 14.61 -13.61 10.15
N GLY A 129 15.56 -14.31 10.77
CA GLY A 129 16.98 -14.00 10.61
C GLY A 129 17.28 -12.58 11.10
N ASN A 130 17.70 -11.69 10.19
CA ASN A 130 17.97 -10.29 10.48
C ASN A 130 16.81 -9.33 10.10
N LEU A 131 15.70 -9.86 9.59
CA LEU A 131 14.54 -9.09 9.18
C LEU A 131 13.51 -9.00 10.31
N ILE A 132 13.15 -7.77 10.68
CA ILE A 132 12.11 -7.44 11.64
C ILE A 132 10.87 -7.01 10.87
N LYS A 133 9.80 -7.81 10.96
CA LYS A 133 8.50 -7.54 10.32
C LYS A 133 7.52 -7.01 11.34
N THR A 134 6.87 -5.89 11.03
CA THR A 134 5.68 -5.42 11.75
C THR A 134 4.46 -5.79 10.96
N HIS A 135 3.57 -6.58 11.56
CA HIS A 135 2.41 -7.16 10.89
C HIS A 135 1.21 -6.24 11.01
N ILE A 136 0.63 -5.89 9.87
CA ILE A 136 -0.55 -5.06 9.76
C ILE A 136 -1.64 -5.84 9.05
N SER A 137 -2.70 -6.18 9.77
CA SER A 137 -3.88 -6.81 9.21
C SER A 137 -4.74 -5.79 8.45
N ILE A 138 -5.13 -6.14 7.23
CA ILE A 138 -6.03 -5.41 6.35
C ILE A 138 -7.29 -6.24 6.16
N LYS A 139 -8.45 -5.65 6.46
CA LYS A 139 -9.78 -6.25 6.21
C LYS A 139 -10.66 -5.23 5.50
N ILE A 140 -11.35 -5.65 4.45
CA ILE A 140 -12.29 -4.80 3.71
C ILE A 140 -13.70 -5.31 4.02
N LEU A 141 -14.56 -4.43 4.54
CA LEU A 141 -15.95 -4.69 4.93
C LEU A 141 -16.92 -3.95 4.03
#